data_AF-A0A533UBT8-F1
#
_entry.id   AF-A0A533UBT8-F1
#
_cell.length_a   1.000
_cell.length_b   1.000
_cell.length_c   1.000
_cell.angle_alpha   90.00
_cell.angle_beta   90.00
_cell.angle_gamma   90.00
#
_symmetry.space_group_name_H-M   'P 1'
#
loop_
_entity.id
_entity.type
_entity.pdbx_description
1 polymer ?
#
loop_
_entity_poly.entity_id
_entity_poly.type
_entity_poly.pdbx_seq_one_letter_code
_entity_poly.pdbx_strand_id
1 'polypeptide(L)'
;MSEFAFFRFKSANMLTPDEERDKDEIISLTEQVLDSRGIECDARIAKVSEDVLREILEEVRKIRRKRKNKNVVSDDGSSNEEFTDNEWEQHDKKEATYVR
;
A
#
# COMPACT_ATOMS: atom_id res chain seq x y z
N MET A 1 15.22 -0.55 -0.13
CA MET A 1 14.47 -1.44 -1.04
C MET A 1 13.44 -2.25 -0.26
N SER A 2 12.27 -1.68 0.00
CA SER A 2 11.18 -2.38 0.70
C SER A 2 10.29 -3.17 -0.28
N GLU A 3 10.76 -4.33 -0.74
CA GLU A 3 9.86 -5.26 -1.46
C GLU A 3 8.76 -5.81 -0.56
N PHE A 4 8.99 -5.81 0.75
CA PHE A 4 8.09 -6.35 1.76
C PHE A 4 6.76 -5.60 1.83
N ALA A 5 6.78 -4.27 1.67
CA ALA A 5 5.58 -3.46 1.61
C ALA A 5 4.71 -3.86 0.40
N PHE A 6 5.32 -4.06 -0.76
CA PHE A 6 4.62 -4.51 -1.97
C PHE A 6 3.97 -5.88 -1.80
N PHE A 7 4.68 -6.85 -1.22
CA PHE A 7 4.10 -8.17 -0.92
C PHE A 7 2.91 -8.09 0.02
N ARG A 8 2.94 -7.17 0.99
CA ARG A 8 1.82 -6.93 1.90
C ARG A 8 0.59 -6.36 1.21
N PHE A 9 0.74 -5.38 0.32
CA PHE A 9 -0.37 -4.87 -0.48
C PHE A 9 -0.96 -5.96 -1.38
N LYS A 10 -0.10 -6.79 -1.96
CA LYS A 10 -0.49 -7.90 -2.82
C LYS A 10 -1.23 -9.00 -2.06
N SER A 11 -0.71 -9.44 -0.91
CA SER A 11 -1.36 -10.48 -0.10
C SER A 11 -2.71 -10.03 0.45
N ALA A 12 -2.88 -8.71 0.64
CA ALA A 12 -4.13 -8.11 1.08
C ALA A 12 -5.07 -7.74 -0.10
N ASN A 13 -4.73 -8.09 -1.34
CA ASN A 13 -5.50 -7.77 -2.56
C ASN A 13 -5.88 -6.28 -2.68
N MET A 14 -5.00 -5.38 -2.22
CA MET A 14 -5.27 -3.93 -2.23
C MET A 14 -4.77 -3.22 -3.49
N LEU A 15 -3.97 -3.90 -4.32
CA LEU A 15 -3.42 -3.39 -5.57
C LEU A 15 -4.40 -3.61 -6.72
N THR A 16 -4.48 -2.64 -7.61
CA THR A 16 -5.15 -2.78 -8.91
C THR A 16 -4.22 -3.51 -9.90
N PRO A 17 -4.75 -4.15 -10.98
CA PRO A 17 -3.93 -4.87 -11.95
C PRO A 17 -2.87 -3.99 -12.64
N ASP A 18 -3.11 -2.68 -12.74
CA ASP A 18 -2.10 -1.73 -13.24
C ASP A 18 -1.00 -1.49 -12.22
N GLU A 19 -1.34 -1.36 -10.93
CA GLU A 19 -0.38 -1.21 -9.83
C GLU A 19 0.47 -2.48 -9.62
N GLU A 20 -0.08 -3.66 -9.88
CA GLU A 20 0.68 -4.91 -9.86
C GLU A 20 1.70 -5.01 -11.01
N ARG A 21 1.37 -4.44 -12.18
CA ARG A 21 2.29 -4.37 -13.33
C ARG A 21 3.41 -3.36 -13.07
N ASP A 22 3.07 -2.22 -12.47
CA ASP A 22 4.01 -1.15 -12.12
C ASP A 22 4.67 -1.38 -10.75
N LYS A 23 5.11 -2.62 -10.47
CA LYS A 23 5.70 -3.03 -9.18
C LYS A 23 6.78 -2.06 -8.70
N ASP A 24 7.73 -1.72 -9.56
CA ASP A 24 8.87 -0.89 -9.20
C ASP A 24 8.46 0.56 -8.84
N GLU A 25 7.43 1.08 -9.51
CA GLU A 25 6.87 2.40 -9.20
C GLU A 25 6.22 2.39 -7.82
N ILE A 26 5.39 1.37 -7.54
CA ILE A 26 4.74 1.22 -6.23
C ILE A 26 5.76 1.09 -5.12
N ILE A 27 6.80 0.25 -5.29
CA ILE A 27 7.87 0.12 -4.29
C ILE A 27 8.54 1.47 -4.03
N SER A 28 8.94 2.20 -5.09
CA SER A 28 9.60 3.50 -4.94
C SER A 28 8.73 4.55 -4.26
N LEU A 29 7.43 4.58 -4.57
CA LEU A 29 6.49 5.51 -3.96
C LEU A 29 6.22 5.15 -2.49
N THR A 30 6.10 3.86 -2.19
CA THR A 30 5.89 3.39 -0.82
C THR A 30 7.09 3.68 0.06
N GLU A 31 8.31 3.51 -0.44
CA GLU A 31 9.55 3.88 0.26
C GLU A 31 9.55 5.37 0.63
N GLN A 32 9.21 6.26 -0.31
CA GLN A 32 9.08 7.71 -0.02
C GLN A 32 8.04 8.01 1.07
N VAL A 33 6.88 7.34 1.03
CA VAL A 33 5.84 7.52 2.04
C VAL A 33 6.30 7.02 3.41
N LEU A 34 6.92 5.84 3.46
CA LEU A 34 7.43 5.24 4.70
C LEU A 34 8.54 6.09 5.33
N ASP A 35 9.46 6.58 4.50
CA ASP A 35 10.52 7.50 4.92
C ASP A 35 9.92 8.80 5.50
N SER A 36 8.92 9.37 4.83
CA SER A 36 8.25 10.60 5.31
C SER A 36 7.51 10.41 6.64
N ARG A 37 7.00 9.20 6.88
CA ARG A 37 6.31 8.82 8.13
C ARG A 37 7.27 8.35 9.23
N GLY A 38 8.56 8.18 8.92
CA GLY A 38 9.55 7.62 9.86
C GLY A 38 9.29 6.15 10.20
N ILE A 39 8.67 5.40 9.29
CA ILE A 39 8.39 3.96 9.45
C ILE A 39 9.50 3.18 8.77
N GLU A 40 10.22 2.37 9.54
CA GLU A 40 11.26 1.51 8.99
C GLU A 40 10.68 0.48 8.02
N CYS A 41 11.29 0.43 6.84
CA CYS A 41 10.82 -0.29 5.66
C CYS A 41 10.67 -1.81 5.81
N ASP A 42 11.38 -2.46 6.74
CA ASP A 42 11.50 -3.93 6.71
C ASP A 42 10.69 -4.63 7.82
N ALA A 43 10.82 -4.21 9.08
CA ALA A 43 10.20 -4.92 10.20
C ALA A 43 8.88 -4.32 10.67
N ARG A 44 8.69 -3.00 10.49
CA ARG A 44 7.52 -2.29 11.01
C ARG A 44 6.35 -2.36 10.04
N ILE A 45 6.60 -2.30 8.73
CA ILE A 45 5.55 -2.46 7.71
C ILE A 45 4.94 -3.87 7.69
N ALA A 46 5.72 -4.89 8.05
CA ALA A 46 5.19 -6.24 8.22
C ALA A 46 4.30 -6.37 9.47
N LYS A 47 4.30 -5.39 10.38
CA LYS A 47 3.53 -5.41 11.63
C LYS A 47 2.46 -4.33 11.69
N VAL A 48 2.35 -3.47 10.67
CA VAL A 48 1.24 -2.51 10.61
C VAL A 48 -0.07 -3.23 10.40
N SER A 49 -1.14 -2.68 10.96
CA SER A 49 -2.50 -3.12 10.68
C SER A 49 -2.89 -2.79 9.24
N GLU A 50 -3.92 -3.47 8.75
CA GLU A 50 -4.45 -3.26 7.39
C GLU A 50 -4.97 -1.84 7.20
N ASP A 51 -5.53 -1.20 8.24
CA ASP A 51 -5.98 0.20 8.18
C ASP A 51 -4.82 1.15 7.86
N VAL A 52 -3.68 0.98 8.54
CA VAL A 52 -2.47 1.78 8.31
C VAL A 52 -1.89 1.46 6.93
N LEU A 53 -1.97 0.20 6.52
CA LEU A 53 -1.52 -0.22 5.19
C LEU A 53 -2.40 0.41 4.08
N ARG A 54 -3.72 0.50 4.28
CA ARG A 54 -4.63 1.25 3.40
C ARG A 54 -4.29 2.73 3.34
N GLU A 55 -4.03 3.34 4.49
CA GLU A 55 -3.65 4.76 4.57
C GLU A 55 -2.35 5.06 3.78
N ILE A 56 -1.35 4.19 3.92
CA ILE A 56 -0.09 4.28 3.17
C ILE A 56 -0.35 4.13 1.67
N LEU A 57 -1.19 3.17 1.26
CA LEU A 57 -1.51 2.96 -0.16
C LEU A 57 -2.32 4.12 -0.74
N GLU A 58 -3.21 4.74 0.03
CA GLU A 58 -3.90 5.97 -0.37
C GLU A 58 -2.93 7.13 -0.59
N GLU A 59 -1.92 7.28 0.26
CA GLU A 59 -0.87 8.28 0.06
C GLU A 59 -0.05 8.01 -1.20
N VAL A 60 0.32 6.75 -1.45
CA VAL A 60 0.98 6.33 -2.69
C VAL A 60 0.13 6.69 -3.91
N ARG A 61 -1.17 6.40 -3.87
CA ARG A 61 -2.12 6.77 -4.93
C ARG A 61 -2.22 8.29 -5.09
N LYS A 62 -2.27 9.05 -3.99
CA LYS A 62 -2.26 10.52 -4.01
C LYS A 62 -0.99 11.06 -4.65
N ILE A 63 0.19 10.51 -4.33
CA ILE A 63 1.45 10.92 -4.96
C ILE A 63 1.46 10.56 -6.44
N ARG A 64 0.96 9.37 -6.82
CA ARG A 64 0.87 8.94 -8.22
C ARG A 64 -0.06 9.84 -9.04
N ARG A 65 -1.23 10.17 -8.51
CA ARG A 65 -2.15 11.17 -9.10
C ARG A 65 -1.51 12.55 -9.18
N LYS A 66 -0.85 13.02 -8.12
CA LYS A 66 -0.14 14.32 -8.11
C LYS A 66 0.98 14.37 -9.15
N ARG A 67 1.75 13.29 -9.33
CA ARG A 67 2.80 13.20 -10.35
C ARG A 67 2.21 13.25 -11.76
N LYS A 68 1.11 12.54 -11.99
CA LYS A 68 0.37 12.59 -13.27
C LYS A 68 -0.19 13.99 -13.55
N ASN A 69 -0.76 14.64 -12.55
CA ASN A 69 -1.33 15.99 -12.65
C ASN A 69 -0.24 17.08 -12.77
N LYS A 70 0.97 16.86 -12.27
CA LYS A 70 2.08 17.84 -12.44
C LYS A 70 2.51 17.97 -13.91
N ASN A 71 2.29 16.94 -14.71
CA ASN A 71 2.52 16.98 -16.17
C ASN A 71 1.28 17.43 -16.96
N VAL A 72 0.11 17.53 -16.32
CA VAL A 72 -1.17 17.95 -16.92
C VAL A 72 -1.65 19.19 -16.16
N VAL A 73 -1.09 20.34 -16.53
CA VAL A 73 -1.32 21.69 -15.98
C VAL A 73 -2.74 21.92 -15.41
N SER A 74 -2.82 22.53 -14.22
CA SER A 74 -3.95 23.30 -13.67
C SER A 74 -5.37 22.84 -14.06
N ASP A 75 -5.98 21.94 -13.30
CA ASP A 75 -7.45 21.98 -13.18
C ASP A 75 -7.95 21.25 -11.94
N ASP A 76 -9.03 21.80 -11.42
CA ASP A 76 -9.84 21.39 -10.29
C ASP A 76 -10.31 19.93 -10.39
N GLY A 77 -10.51 19.27 -9.24
CA GLY A 77 -10.89 17.86 -9.24
C GLY A 77 -10.81 17.19 -7.87
N SER A 78 -11.43 17.81 -6.88
CA SER A 78 -11.87 17.13 -5.67
C SER A 78 -12.85 16.00 -6.04
N SER A 79 -12.41 14.75 -6.03
CA SER A 79 -13.31 13.60 -6.05
C SER A 79 -12.90 12.59 -4.98
N ASN A 80 -13.60 12.79 -3.87
CA ASN A 80 -13.94 11.84 -2.83
C ASN A 80 -14.78 10.69 -3.42
N GLU A 81 -14.24 9.48 -3.43
CA GLU A 81 -14.93 8.22 -3.74
C GLU A 81 -14.11 7.11 -3.06
N GLU A 82 -14.66 6.07 -2.44
CA GLU A 82 -15.95 5.77 -1.85
C GLU A 82 -15.61 4.56 -0.96
N PHE A 83 -16.10 4.59 0.27
CA PHE A 83 -15.88 3.56 1.27
C PHE A 83 -16.52 2.24 0.79
N THR A 84 -15.71 1.27 0.38
CA THR A 84 -16.17 -0.12 0.23
C THR A 84 -15.74 -0.91 1.46
N ASP A 85 -16.68 -1.01 2.39
CA ASP A 85 -16.77 -2.12 3.34
C ASP A 85 -16.84 -3.41 2.53
N ASN A 86 -15.76 -4.20 2.57
CA ASN A 86 -15.82 -5.59 2.19
C ASN A 86 -15.29 -6.42 3.35
N GLU A 87 -16.29 -6.93 4.08
CA GLU A 87 -16.34 -8.06 5.00
C GLU A 87 -15.16 -9.06 4.87
N TRP A 88 -14.41 -9.19 5.96
CA TRP A 88 -13.25 -10.07 6.09
C TRP A 88 -13.70 -11.48 6.45
N GLU A 89 -13.53 -12.43 5.53
CA GLU A 89 -13.57 -13.85 5.85
C GLU A 89 -12.19 -14.29 6.40
N GLN A 90 -12.25 -15.01 7.52
CA GLN A 90 -11.17 -15.33 8.44
C GLN A 90 -10.01 -16.12 7.79
N HIS A 91 -8.77 -15.69 8.05
CA HIS A 91 -7.62 -16.57 7.93
C HIS A 91 -7.10 -16.97 9.31
N ASP A 92 -7.47 -18.18 9.69
CA ASP A 92 -7.00 -18.93 10.85
C ASP A 92 -5.47 -18.93 10.94
N LYS A 93 -5.00 -18.58 12.13
CA LYS A 93 -3.66 -18.88 12.61
C LYS A 93 -3.57 -20.40 12.79
N LYS A 94 -2.69 -21.08 12.05
CA LYS A 94 -2.16 -22.38 12.50
C LYS A 94 -0.65 -22.31 12.56
N GLU A 95 -0.21 -22.15 13.79
CA GLU A 95 1.16 -22.22 14.27
C GLU A 95 1.85 -23.49 13.77
N ALA A 96 3.02 -23.33 13.16
CA ALA A 96 3.94 -24.42 12.94
C ALA A 96 4.67 -24.74 14.25
N THR A 97 4.19 -25.71 15.01
CA THR A 97 4.96 -26.30 16.10
C THR A 97 6.04 -27.22 15.53
N TYR A 98 7.30 -26.79 15.65
CA TYR A 98 8.50 -27.59 15.43
C TYR A 98 8.55 -28.76 16.42
N VAL A 99 8.67 -29.98 15.91
CA VAL A 99 9.04 -31.16 16.72
C VAL A 99 10.52 -31.43 16.51
N ARG A 100 11.18 -31.59 17.65
CA ARG A 100 12.60 -31.71 17.93
C ARG A 100 13.27 -32.94 17.34
#